data_AF-A0A523YAL6-F1
#
_entry.id   AF-A0A523YAL6-F1
#
_cell.length_a   1.000
_cell.length_b   1.000
_cell.length_c   1.000
_cell.angle_alpha   90.00
_cell.angle_beta   90.00
_cell.angle_gamma   90.00
#
_symmetry.space_group_name_H-M   'P 1'
#
loop_
_entity.id
_entity.type
_entity.pdbx_description
1 polymer ?
#
loop_
_entity_poly.entity_id
_entity_poly.type
_entity_poly.pdbx_seq_one_letter_code
_entity_poly.pdbx_strand_id
1 'polypeptide(L)'
;MPENNPSYALANPLSILLEKPPNDFQKADLLNIIEQRQIERITFHYTALDGRIKELKLPLTSRHQAELILAEGERVDGSSLFRGVVDTGLSDLYVVPEYKTAFLNPFDDCSLDFLCRFLTKDGERAPFALDNILERACRLFRDNTELDLYASGELEFYLIFERDPDIFTLQNQLAYHETAPFIKSGEILNEIVRYISKITGAVKYSHSEVGFINNIESDLDEIQGKTAEQLEVEFIPRPAEEMADILVLARWIIRNVAYQHGCVATFIPKIDERIAGSGLHFHMALKKGGKNIMTDSDGKLSESALRLIGGLCEYAGSLTAFGNMVTSSYLRLSPDHEAPTHI
;
A
#
# COMPACT_ATOMS: atom_id res chain seq x y z
N MET A 1 -21.25 28.64 -11.36
CA MET A 1 -21.39 27.54 -12.34
C MET A 1 -20.32 26.53 -11.97
N PRO A 2 -20.62 25.23 -11.79
CA PRO A 2 -19.57 24.27 -11.53
C PRO A 2 -18.71 24.18 -12.78
N GLU A 3 -17.42 24.43 -12.65
CA GLU A 3 -16.46 24.17 -13.71
C GLU A 3 -16.56 22.67 -14.04
N ASN A 4 -16.88 22.35 -15.29
CA ASN A 4 -16.75 21.00 -15.85
C ASN A 4 -15.29 20.57 -15.71
N ASN A 5 -14.94 20.01 -14.56
CA ASN A 5 -13.62 19.43 -14.34
C ASN A 5 -13.55 18.20 -15.27
N PRO A 6 -12.64 18.16 -16.27
CA PRO A 6 -12.61 17.05 -17.20
C PRO A 6 -12.38 15.75 -16.42
N SER A 7 -13.37 14.86 -16.44
CA SER A 7 -13.29 13.57 -15.76
C SER A 7 -12.26 12.70 -16.47
N TYR A 8 -11.08 12.54 -15.88
CA TYR A 8 -10.06 11.62 -16.35
C TYR A 8 -10.51 10.16 -16.16
N ALA A 9 -10.16 9.27 -17.09
CA ALA A 9 -10.61 7.87 -17.07
C ALA A 9 -10.14 7.06 -15.83
N LEU A 10 -9.07 7.53 -15.17
CA LEU A 10 -8.52 6.93 -13.95
C LEU A 10 -8.87 7.72 -12.69
N ALA A 11 -9.70 8.76 -12.76
CA ALA A 11 -10.17 9.46 -11.56
C ALA A 11 -11.03 8.52 -10.71
N ASN A 12 -11.04 8.77 -9.39
CA ASN A 12 -11.76 7.93 -8.43
C ASN A 12 -13.25 7.87 -8.77
N PRO A 13 -13.82 6.68 -9.04
CA PRO A 13 -15.21 6.54 -9.46
C PRO A 13 -16.22 7.11 -8.47
N LEU A 14 -15.97 6.98 -7.16
CA LEU A 14 -16.85 7.54 -6.13
C LEU A 14 -16.78 9.07 -6.12
N SER A 15 -15.59 9.65 -6.28
CA SER A 15 -15.48 11.12 -6.38
C SER A 15 -16.22 11.69 -7.59
N ILE A 16 -16.20 10.98 -8.71
CA ILE A 16 -16.97 11.38 -9.91
C ILE A 16 -18.48 11.31 -9.62
N LEU A 17 -18.95 10.20 -9.04
CA LEU A 17 -20.38 9.99 -8.77
C LEU A 17 -20.94 10.95 -7.71
N LEU A 18 -20.13 11.31 -6.72
CA LEU A 18 -20.51 12.16 -5.60
C LEU A 18 -20.16 13.64 -5.83
N GLU A 19 -19.46 13.96 -6.93
CA GLU A 19 -18.96 15.29 -7.27
C GLU A 19 -18.20 15.99 -6.11
N LYS A 20 -17.46 15.21 -5.32
CA LYS A 20 -16.72 15.70 -4.15
C LYS A 20 -15.44 14.88 -3.89
N PRO A 21 -14.40 15.47 -3.25
CA PRO A 21 -13.20 14.73 -2.93
C PRO A 21 -13.44 13.70 -1.81
N PRO A 22 -12.61 12.65 -1.70
CA PRO A 22 -12.80 11.60 -0.69
C PRO A 22 -12.85 12.12 0.76
N ASN A 23 -12.06 13.15 1.09
CA ASN A 23 -12.05 13.75 2.43
C ASN A 23 -13.39 14.34 2.86
N ASP A 24 -14.30 14.61 1.92
CA ASP A 24 -15.62 15.19 2.19
C ASP A 24 -16.75 14.14 2.13
N PHE A 25 -16.41 12.85 1.96
CA PHE A 25 -17.40 11.77 1.95
C PHE A 25 -18.08 11.65 3.30
N GLN A 26 -19.41 11.59 3.28
CA GLN A 26 -20.24 11.39 4.46
C GLN A 26 -21.01 10.08 4.37
N LYS A 27 -21.49 9.59 5.52
CA LYS A 27 -22.33 8.39 5.59
C LYS A 27 -23.51 8.42 4.61
N ALA A 28 -24.18 9.57 4.50
CA ALA A 28 -25.31 9.75 3.58
C ALA A 28 -24.92 9.54 2.11
N ASP A 29 -23.73 9.99 1.71
CA ASP A 29 -23.20 9.79 0.36
C ASP A 29 -23.01 8.31 0.05
N LEU A 30 -22.39 7.58 0.99
CA LEU A 30 -22.09 6.16 0.85
C LEU A 30 -23.36 5.30 0.80
N LEU A 31 -24.38 5.66 1.59
CA LEU A 31 -25.70 5.01 1.51
C LEU A 31 -26.35 5.21 0.15
N ASN A 32 -26.26 6.42 -0.42
CA ASN A 32 -26.78 6.68 -1.76
C ASN A 32 -26.04 5.84 -2.81
N ILE A 33 -24.71 5.69 -2.69
CA ILE A 33 -23.93 4.82 -3.58
C ILE A 33 -24.38 3.37 -3.47
N ILE A 34 -24.57 2.87 -2.24
CA ILE A 34 -25.03 1.49 -1.99
C ILE A 34 -26.34 1.22 -2.71
N GLU A 35 -27.32 2.13 -2.58
CA GLU A 35 -28.64 1.99 -3.20
C GLU A 35 -28.59 2.16 -4.72
N GLN A 36 -27.89 3.17 -5.23
CA GLN A 36 -27.80 3.45 -6.66
C GLN A 36 -27.08 2.35 -7.43
N ARG A 37 -26.05 1.75 -6.84
CA ARG A 37 -25.22 0.72 -7.46
C ARG A 37 -25.63 -0.70 -7.10
N GLN A 38 -26.68 -0.86 -6.29
CA GLN A 38 -27.16 -2.15 -5.80
C GLN A 38 -26.04 -2.97 -5.16
N ILE A 39 -25.26 -2.31 -4.28
CA ILE A 39 -24.18 -2.95 -3.53
C ILE A 39 -24.77 -3.98 -2.57
N GLU A 40 -24.24 -5.20 -2.62
CA GLU A 40 -24.73 -6.32 -1.81
C GLU A 40 -24.02 -6.41 -0.45
N ARG A 41 -22.81 -5.84 -0.33
CA ARG A 41 -22.01 -5.93 0.90
C ARG A 41 -21.09 -4.73 1.09
N ILE A 42 -20.78 -4.46 2.36
CA ILE A 42 -19.65 -3.62 2.75
C ILE A 42 -18.48 -4.54 3.11
N THR A 43 -17.27 -4.24 2.63
CA THR A 43 -16.07 -4.96 3.04
C THR A 43 -15.12 -4.04 3.81
N PHE A 44 -14.80 -4.43 5.04
CA PHE A 44 -13.81 -3.74 5.86
C PHE A 44 -12.44 -4.36 5.65
N HIS A 45 -11.48 -3.50 5.34
CA HIS A 45 -10.08 -3.82 5.21
C HIS A 45 -9.29 -3.23 6.38
N TYR A 46 -8.45 -4.03 7.03
CA TYR A 46 -7.63 -3.57 8.15
C TYR A 46 -6.33 -4.36 8.26
N THR A 47 -5.27 -3.72 8.74
CA THR A 47 -3.93 -4.32 8.82
C THR A 47 -3.70 -4.95 10.19
N ALA A 48 -3.46 -6.25 10.22
CA ALA A 48 -3.13 -6.97 11.45
C ALA A 48 -1.63 -6.91 11.76
N LEU A 49 -1.21 -7.49 12.89
CA LEU A 49 0.19 -7.49 13.33
C LEU A 49 1.17 -8.16 12.35
N ASP A 50 0.67 -9.07 11.52
CA ASP A 50 1.46 -9.75 10.47
C ASP A 50 1.71 -8.87 9.23
N GLY A 51 1.28 -7.59 9.25
CA GLY A 51 1.47 -6.64 8.16
C GLY A 51 0.67 -6.99 6.91
N ARG A 52 -0.34 -7.86 7.04
CA ARG A 52 -1.27 -8.22 5.95
C ARG A 52 -2.61 -7.54 6.18
N ILE A 53 -3.21 -7.12 5.06
CA ILE A 53 -4.61 -6.70 5.06
C ILE A 53 -5.50 -7.91 5.35
N LYS A 54 -6.52 -7.70 6.17
CA LYS A 54 -7.58 -8.65 6.50
C LYS A 54 -8.90 -8.09 5.99
N GLU A 55 -9.83 -8.98 5.72
CA GLU A 55 -11.16 -8.63 5.21
C GLU A 55 -12.25 -9.10 6.18
N LEU A 56 -13.26 -8.26 6.36
CA LEU A 56 -14.53 -8.61 6.97
C LEU A 56 -15.67 -8.19 6.04
N LYS A 57 -16.42 -9.17 5.53
CA LYS A 57 -17.49 -8.95 4.55
C LYS A 57 -18.84 -8.94 5.25
N LEU A 58 -19.56 -7.84 5.11
CA LEU A 58 -20.80 -7.55 5.83
C LEU A 58 -21.95 -7.45 4.81
N PRO A 59 -22.80 -8.49 4.68
CA PRO A 59 -23.89 -8.47 3.72
C PRO A 59 -24.94 -7.43 4.13
N LEU A 60 -25.49 -6.74 3.15
CA LEU A 60 -26.51 -5.72 3.33
C LEU A 60 -27.89 -6.27 2.94
N THR A 61 -28.79 -6.35 3.90
CA THR A 61 -30.19 -6.77 3.67
C THR A 61 -31.17 -5.61 3.82
N SER A 62 -30.73 -4.46 4.33
CA SER A 62 -31.55 -3.26 4.49
C SER A 62 -30.70 -2.00 4.63
N ARG A 63 -31.29 -0.83 4.31
CA ARG A 63 -30.66 0.48 4.55
C ARG A 63 -30.27 0.67 6.02
N HIS A 64 -31.13 0.24 6.94
CA HIS A 64 -30.87 0.37 8.38
C HIS A 64 -29.61 -0.39 8.81
N GLN A 65 -29.40 -1.61 8.28
CA GLN A 65 -28.19 -2.36 8.55
C GLN A 65 -26.93 -1.66 8.00
N ALA A 66 -27.00 -1.13 6.76
CA ALA A 66 -25.90 -0.36 6.19
C ALA A 66 -25.57 0.89 7.02
N GLU A 67 -26.61 1.58 7.52
CA GLU A 67 -26.46 2.75 8.41
C GLU A 67 -25.73 2.42 9.71
N LEU A 68 -26.04 1.27 10.33
CA LEU A 68 -25.37 0.80 11.54
C LEU A 68 -23.92 0.42 11.26
N ILE A 69 -23.66 -0.39 10.23
CA ILE A 69 -22.30 -0.82 9.85
C ILE A 69 -21.41 0.40 9.59
N LEU A 70 -21.90 1.39 8.83
CA LEU A 70 -21.13 2.60 8.54
C LEU A 70 -20.90 3.48 9.77
N ALA A 71 -21.80 3.47 10.76
CA ALA A 71 -21.72 4.34 11.92
C ALA A 71 -20.93 3.72 13.08
N GLU A 72 -21.08 2.41 13.29
CA GLU A 72 -20.60 1.70 14.48
C GLU A 72 -19.42 0.78 14.17
N GLY A 73 -19.20 0.45 12.89
CA GLY A 73 -18.24 -0.57 12.50
C GLY A 73 -18.71 -1.97 12.88
N GLU A 74 -17.75 -2.87 13.15
CA GLU A 74 -18.05 -4.23 13.63
C GLU A 74 -16.98 -4.71 14.61
N ARG A 75 -17.35 -5.58 15.55
CA ARG A 75 -16.44 -6.18 16.52
C ARG A 75 -15.58 -7.25 15.84
N VAL A 76 -14.30 -7.29 16.22
CA VAL A 76 -13.34 -8.31 15.81
C VAL A 76 -12.55 -8.85 16.99
N ASP A 77 -12.02 -10.07 16.84
CA ASP A 77 -11.18 -10.69 17.84
C ASP A 77 -9.73 -10.17 17.76
N GLY A 78 -9.39 -9.24 18.65
CA GLY A 78 -8.05 -8.67 18.75
C GLY A 78 -6.96 -9.68 19.12
N SER A 79 -7.30 -10.78 19.81
CA SER A 79 -6.32 -11.80 20.21
C SER A 79 -5.77 -12.59 19.02
N SER A 80 -6.62 -12.82 18.02
CA SER A 80 -6.23 -13.43 16.75
C SER A 80 -5.46 -12.48 15.84
N LEU A 81 -5.80 -11.18 15.86
CA LEU A 81 -5.19 -10.17 14.99
C LEU A 81 -3.85 -9.62 15.52
N PHE A 82 -3.66 -9.62 16.84
CA PHE A 82 -2.50 -9.06 17.53
C PHE A 82 -1.92 -10.04 18.56
N ARG A 83 -1.68 -11.27 18.11
CA ARG A 83 -1.19 -12.36 18.96
C ARG A 83 0.11 -11.96 19.67
N GLY A 84 0.12 -12.10 21.00
CA GLY A 84 1.28 -11.78 21.84
C GLY A 84 1.42 -10.30 22.23
N VAL A 85 0.57 -9.41 21.72
CA VAL A 85 0.53 -7.98 22.07
C VAL A 85 -0.68 -7.65 22.94
N VAL A 86 -1.83 -8.28 22.65
CA VAL A 86 -3.08 -8.04 23.38
C VAL A 86 -3.26 -9.13 24.44
N ASP A 87 -3.32 -8.72 25.70
CA ASP A 87 -3.69 -9.61 26.80
C ASP A 87 -5.17 -10.02 26.63
N THR A 88 -5.51 -11.26 26.97
CA THR A 88 -6.85 -11.84 26.67
C THR A 88 -8.03 -11.03 27.20
N GLY A 89 -7.83 -10.15 28.19
CA GLY A 89 -8.86 -9.23 28.71
C GLY A 89 -9.09 -7.94 27.91
N LEU A 90 -8.27 -7.64 26.90
CA LEU A 90 -8.38 -6.48 26.00
C LEU A 90 -8.73 -6.90 24.55
N SER A 91 -9.29 -8.10 24.37
CA SER A 91 -9.54 -8.70 23.04
C SER A 91 -10.64 -8.02 22.22
N ASP A 92 -11.53 -7.27 22.86
CA ASP A 92 -12.71 -6.71 22.20
C ASP A 92 -12.33 -5.41 21.50
N LEU A 93 -12.09 -5.54 20.20
CA LEU A 93 -11.80 -4.44 19.29
C LEU A 93 -12.95 -4.24 18.32
N TYR A 94 -13.04 -3.02 17.81
CA TYR A 94 -13.96 -2.63 16.76
C TYR A 94 -13.14 -2.17 15.56
N VAL A 95 -13.55 -2.58 14.36
CA VAL A 95 -13.03 -2.02 13.11
C VAL A 95 -14.07 -1.06 12.57
N VAL A 96 -13.67 0.21 12.45
CA VAL A 96 -14.56 1.30 12.03
C VAL A 96 -14.06 1.90 10.72
N PRO A 97 -14.93 2.08 9.71
CA PRO A 97 -14.51 2.52 8.39
C PRO A 97 -14.11 4.00 8.37
N GLU A 98 -13.02 4.30 7.67
CA GLU A 98 -12.63 5.67 7.35
C GLU A 98 -13.24 6.07 6.00
N TYR A 99 -14.28 6.90 5.99
CA TYR A 99 -15.05 7.19 4.77
C TYR A 99 -14.20 7.73 3.61
N LYS A 100 -13.15 8.51 3.92
CA LYS A 100 -12.21 9.03 2.91
C LYS A 100 -11.45 7.96 2.13
N THR A 101 -11.49 6.71 2.62
CA THR A 101 -10.82 5.56 2.00
C THR A 101 -11.79 4.68 1.23
N ALA A 102 -13.07 5.06 1.11
CA ALA A 102 -14.06 4.27 0.40
C ALA A 102 -13.65 4.00 -1.05
N PHE A 103 -13.83 2.76 -1.52
CA PHE A 103 -13.62 2.40 -2.92
C PHE A 103 -14.56 1.29 -3.38
N LEU A 104 -14.86 1.24 -4.68
CA LEU A 104 -15.55 0.09 -5.29
C LEU A 104 -14.54 -1.02 -5.52
N ASN A 105 -14.83 -2.23 -5.03
CA ASN A 105 -13.88 -3.33 -5.11
C ASN A 105 -13.65 -3.75 -6.58
N PRO A 106 -12.39 -3.78 -7.07
CA PRO A 106 -12.10 -4.13 -8.46
C PRO A 106 -12.26 -5.63 -8.77
N PHE A 107 -12.39 -6.48 -7.75
CA PHE A 107 -12.52 -7.94 -7.87
C PHE A 107 -13.92 -8.43 -7.50
N ASP A 108 -14.81 -7.52 -7.10
CA ASP A 108 -16.17 -7.81 -6.63
C ASP A 108 -17.08 -6.59 -6.86
N ASP A 109 -17.73 -6.55 -8.02
CA ASP A 109 -18.56 -5.41 -8.46
C ASP A 109 -19.74 -5.09 -7.51
N CYS A 110 -20.05 -6.00 -6.59
CA CYS A 110 -21.13 -5.88 -5.61
C CYS A 110 -20.66 -5.43 -4.22
N SER A 111 -19.39 -4.99 -4.07
CA SER A 111 -18.82 -4.60 -2.79
C SER A 111 -18.36 -3.13 -2.75
N LEU A 112 -18.72 -2.45 -1.65
CA LEU A 112 -18.17 -1.14 -1.28
C LEU A 112 -17.21 -1.33 -0.11
N ASP A 113 -15.97 -0.91 -0.31
CA ASP A 113 -14.85 -1.29 0.56
C ASP A 113 -14.24 -0.08 1.25
N PHE A 114 -13.69 -0.30 2.44
CA PHE A 114 -13.09 0.74 3.28
C PHE A 114 -11.82 0.25 3.94
N LEU A 115 -10.81 1.10 4.05
CA LEU A 115 -9.81 0.93 5.08
C LEU A 115 -10.42 1.34 6.43
N CYS A 116 -10.14 0.55 7.45
CA CYS A 116 -10.70 0.70 8.78
C CYS A 116 -9.60 0.96 9.79
N ARG A 117 -10.02 1.48 10.95
CA ARG A 117 -9.15 1.66 12.12
C ARG A 117 -9.67 0.85 13.29
N PHE A 118 -8.75 0.40 14.12
CA PHE A 118 -9.07 -0.30 15.35
C PHE A 118 -9.44 0.67 16.46
N LEU A 119 -10.60 0.46 17.06
CA LEU A 119 -11.05 1.16 18.26
C LEU A 119 -11.19 0.18 19.43
N THR A 120 -10.96 0.68 20.63
CA THR A 120 -11.29 -0.03 21.88
C THR A 120 -12.80 0.03 22.12
N LYS A 121 -13.30 -0.76 23.07
CA LYS A 121 -14.68 -0.70 23.56
C LYS A 121 -15.13 0.69 24.05
N ASP A 122 -14.17 1.55 24.40
CA ASP A 122 -14.44 2.90 24.90
C ASP A 122 -14.50 3.93 23.75
N GLY A 123 -14.34 3.50 22.50
CA GLY A 123 -14.38 4.35 21.31
C GLY A 123 -13.05 5.03 20.96
N GLU A 124 -11.98 4.73 21.70
CA GLU A 124 -10.66 5.31 21.49
C GLU A 124 -9.83 4.49 20.49
N ARG A 125 -8.92 5.14 19.75
CA ARG A 125 -7.97 4.43 18.86
C ARG A 125 -7.15 3.40 19.64
N ALA A 126 -7.16 2.14 19.21
CA ALA A 126 -6.38 1.08 19.83
C ALA A 126 -4.88 1.40 19.74
N PRO A 127 -4.16 1.55 20.86
CA PRO A 127 -2.82 2.15 20.87
C PRO A 127 -1.70 1.24 20.36
N PHE A 128 -2.00 -0.03 20.11
CA PHE A 128 -1.07 -1.05 19.63
C PHE A 128 -1.26 -1.40 18.14
N ALA A 129 -2.32 -0.89 17.50
CA ALA A 129 -2.54 -1.09 16.08
C ALA A 129 -1.55 -0.22 15.28
N LEU A 130 -0.94 -0.80 14.24
CA LEU A 130 0.21 -0.20 13.53
C LEU A 130 -0.14 1.14 12.87
N ASP A 131 -1.31 1.20 12.25
CA ASP A 131 -1.92 2.37 11.65
C ASP A 131 -2.18 3.47 12.70
N ASN A 132 -2.74 3.12 13.86
CA ASN A 132 -2.97 4.07 14.95
C ASN A 132 -1.66 4.57 15.58
N ILE A 133 -0.62 3.73 15.64
CA ILE A 133 0.72 4.13 16.10
C ILE A 133 1.29 5.19 15.15
N LEU A 134 1.17 4.98 13.83
CA LEU A 134 1.63 5.92 12.82
C LEU A 134 0.83 7.23 12.85
N GLU A 135 -0.49 7.16 12.96
CA GLU A 135 -1.37 8.34 13.12
C GLU A 135 -0.94 9.17 14.33
N ARG A 136 -0.75 8.50 15.48
CA ARG A 136 -0.29 9.16 16.72
C ARG A 136 1.10 9.78 16.55
N ALA A 137 2.04 9.09 15.89
CA ALA A 137 3.38 9.60 15.65
C ALA A 137 3.36 10.84 14.74
N CYS A 138 2.57 10.83 13.67
CA CYS A 138 2.42 11.98 12.77
C CYS A 138 1.76 13.17 13.47
N ARG A 139 0.74 12.92 14.31
CA ARG A 139 0.13 13.96 15.15
C ARG A 139 1.14 14.58 16.11
N LEU A 140 1.86 13.76 16.87
CA LEU A 140 2.90 14.26 17.79
C LEU A 140 3.99 15.04 17.04
N PHE A 141 4.41 14.59 15.87
CA PHE A 141 5.36 15.31 15.04
C PHE A 141 4.83 16.71 14.67
N ARG A 142 3.59 16.80 14.19
CA ARG A 142 2.94 18.07 13.85
C ARG A 142 2.82 19.00 15.07
N ASP A 143 2.34 18.48 16.20
CA ASP A 143 2.12 19.27 17.42
C ASP A 143 3.43 19.86 17.97
N ASN A 144 4.55 19.15 17.81
CA ASN A 144 5.86 19.58 18.34
C ASN A 144 6.70 20.41 17.35
N THR A 145 6.38 20.38 16.05
CA THR A 145 7.23 21.02 15.02
C THR A 145 6.48 22.01 14.13
N GLU A 146 5.15 21.98 14.13
CA GLU A 146 4.29 22.66 13.16
C GLU A 146 4.55 22.23 11.70
N LEU A 147 5.10 21.03 11.51
CA LEU A 147 5.42 20.46 10.20
C LEU A 147 4.57 19.20 9.92
N ASP A 148 4.24 19.01 8.66
CA ASP A 148 3.65 17.79 8.15
C ASP A 148 4.72 16.91 7.48
N LEU A 149 4.72 15.62 7.81
CA LEU A 149 5.55 14.62 7.15
C LEU A 149 4.79 14.00 5.98
N TYR A 150 5.36 14.15 4.79
CA TYR A 150 4.90 13.48 3.57
C TYR A 150 5.89 12.38 3.20
N ALA A 151 5.37 11.31 2.61
CA ALA A 151 6.16 10.20 2.10
C ALA A 151 5.66 9.77 0.72
N SER A 152 6.57 9.21 -0.08
CA SER A 152 6.28 8.36 -1.24
C SER A 152 7.00 7.02 -1.07
N GLY A 153 6.47 5.97 -1.71
CA GLY A 153 7.09 4.67 -1.83
C GLY A 153 7.45 4.34 -3.28
N GLU A 154 8.57 3.68 -3.48
CA GLU A 154 8.88 2.87 -4.67
C GLU A 154 8.69 1.41 -4.26
N LEU A 155 7.64 0.77 -4.77
CA LEU A 155 7.28 -0.58 -4.39
C LEU A 155 7.76 -1.57 -5.45
N GLU A 156 8.92 -2.16 -5.22
CA GLU A 156 9.46 -3.21 -6.07
C GLU A 156 8.87 -4.58 -5.69
N PHE A 157 8.64 -5.42 -6.69
CA PHE A 157 8.14 -6.78 -6.51
C PHE A 157 8.53 -7.66 -7.69
N TYR A 158 8.49 -8.97 -7.48
CA TYR A 158 8.58 -9.95 -8.56
C TYR A 158 7.20 -10.51 -8.90
N LEU A 159 6.95 -10.66 -10.19
CA LEU A 159 5.87 -11.48 -10.72
C LEU A 159 6.45 -12.81 -11.20
N ILE A 160 6.00 -13.90 -10.60
CA ILE A 160 6.42 -15.26 -10.92
C ILE A 160 5.32 -15.92 -11.77
N PHE A 161 5.69 -16.49 -12.90
CA PHE A 161 4.77 -17.09 -13.87
C PHE A 161 5.39 -18.30 -14.58
N GLU A 162 4.57 -19.10 -15.24
CA GLU A 162 5.02 -20.28 -15.95
C GLU A 162 6.06 -19.94 -17.02
N ARG A 163 7.13 -20.72 -17.08
CA ARG A 163 8.19 -20.52 -18.05
C ARG A 163 7.71 -20.94 -19.43
N ASP A 164 7.81 -20.03 -20.39
CA ASP A 164 7.65 -20.33 -21.81
C ASP A 164 9.03 -20.42 -22.48
N PRO A 165 9.43 -21.58 -23.05
CA PRO A 165 10.73 -21.75 -23.69
C PRO A 165 10.80 -21.17 -25.12
N ASP A 166 9.68 -20.85 -25.75
CA ASP A 166 9.60 -20.49 -27.17
C ASP A 166 9.45 -18.98 -27.42
N ILE A 167 9.73 -18.16 -26.40
CA ILE A 167 9.56 -16.70 -26.42
C ILE A 167 10.89 -15.94 -26.38
N PHE A 168 10.85 -14.65 -26.75
CA PHE A 168 11.98 -13.73 -26.54
C PHE A 168 12.41 -13.73 -25.08
N THR A 169 13.64 -14.17 -24.81
CA THR A 169 14.22 -14.24 -23.47
C THR A 169 15.03 -12.99 -23.15
N LEU A 170 14.98 -12.55 -21.91
CA LEU A 170 15.90 -11.55 -21.37
C LEU A 170 17.12 -12.22 -20.74
N GLN A 171 18.25 -11.52 -20.82
CA GLN A 171 19.39 -11.86 -19.97
C GLN A 171 19.14 -11.33 -18.56
N ASN A 172 19.65 -12.07 -17.58
CA ASN A 172 19.58 -11.66 -16.17
C ASN A 172 20.19 -10.26 -16.00
N GLN A 173 19.56 -9.42 -15.18
CA GLN A 173 20.03 -8.08 -14.81
C GLN A 173 20.05 -7.04 -15.96
N LEU A 174 19.29 -7.26 -17.04
CA LEU A 174 19.18 -6.33 -18.16
C LEU A 174 17.73 -5.93 -18.50
N ALA A 175 16.80 -6.14 -17.58
CA ALA A 175 15.37 -5.92 -17.80
C ALA A 175 14.88 -4.49 -17.48
N TYR A 176 15.77 -3.60 -17.02
CA TYR A 176 15.39 -2.25 -16.60
C TYR A 176 14.80 -1.44 -17.76
N HIS A 177 13.56 -0.96 -17.58
CA HIS A 177 12.80 -0.22 -18.61
C HIS A 177 12.63 -0.96 -19.95
N GLU A 178 12.73 -2.29 -19.93
CA GLU A 178 12.58 -3.11 -21.12
C GLU A 178 11.13 -3.14 -21.62
N THR A 179 10.94 -3.39 -22.92
CA THR A 179 9.64 -3.39 -23.58
C THR A 179 9.16 -4.81 -23.92
N ALA A 180 7.86 -4.96 -24.14
CA ALA A 180 7.34 -6.10 -24.88
C ALA A 180 8.01 -6.15 -26.29
N PRO A 181 8.35 -7.34 -26.82
CA PRO A 181 8.00 -8.65 -26.31
C PRO A 181 9.02 -9.27 -25.34
N PHE A 182 10.03 -8.54 -24.86
CA PHE A 182 11.04 -9.08 -23.93
C PHE A 182 10.50 -9.24 -22.51
N ILE A 183 9.72 -8.28 -22.03
CA ILE A 183 8.91 -8.38 -20.80
C ILE A 183 7.52 -8.95 -21.11
N LYS A 184 7.03 -9.88 -20.28
CA LYS A 184 5.73 -10.56 -20.45
C LYS A 184 4.63 -9.98 -19.56
N SER A 185 5.01 -9.40 -18.43
CA SER A 185 4.08 -8.89 -17.42
C SER A 185 3.40 -7.56 -17.77
N GLY A 186 3.61 -7.00 -18.96
CA GLY A 186 3.12 -5.65 -19.32
C GLY A 186 1.61 -5.45 -19.19
N GLU A 187 0.80 -6.44 -19.60
CA GLU A 187 -0.66 -6.36 -19.44
C GLU A 187 -1.10 -6.40 -17.97
N ILE A 188 -0.46 -7.27 -17.18
CA ILE A 188 -0.69 -7.43 -15.75
C ILE A 188 -0.33 -6.12 -15.02
N LEU A 189 0.82 -5.52 -15.35
CA LEU A 189 1.26 -4.25 -14.77
C LEU A 189 0.29 -3.10 -15.12
N ASN A 190 -0.20 -3.04 -16.36
CA ASN A 190 -1.20 -2.05 -16.76
C ASN A 190 -2.50 -2.16 -15.96
N GLU A 191 -2.95 -3.37 -15.67
CA GLU A 191 -4.15 -3.61 -14.85
C GLU A 191 -3.92 -3.24 -13.38
N ILE A 192 -2.78 -3.63 -12.81
CA ILE A 192 -2.34 -3.22 -11.47
C ILE A 192 -2.39 -1.70 -11.33
N VAL A 193 -1.70 -0.98 -12.22
CA VAL A 193 -1.63 0.48 -12.20
C VAL A 193 -3.01 1.11 -12.35
N ARG A 194 -3.86 0.55 -13.23
CA ARG A 194 -5.23 1.03 -13.42
C ARG A 194 -6.05 0.95 -12.13
N TYR A 195 -6.05 -0.19 -11.44
CA TYR A 195 -6.82 -0.35 -10.20
C TYR A 195 -6.27 0.51 -9.06
N ILE A 196 -4.95 0.51 -8.86
CA ILE A 196 -4.33 1.35 -7.82
C ILE A 196 -4.62 2.83 -8.10
N SER A 197 -4.51 3.29 -9.35
CA SER A 197 -4.79 4.68 -9.73
C SER A 197 -6.24 5.06 -9.51
N LYS A 198 -7.20 4.20 -9.91
CA LYS A 198 -8.63 4.47 -9.70
C LYS A 198 -9.00 4.54 -8.22
N ILE A 199 -8.36 3.75 -7.38
CA ILE A 199 -8.69 3.71 -5.95
C ILE A 199 -8.01 4.86 -5.20
N THR A 200 -6.72 5.07 -5.44
CA THR A 200 -5.88 5.96 -4.62
C THR A 200 -5.56 7.30 -5.28
N GLY A 201 -5.59 7.38 -6.61
CA GLY A 201 -5.12 8.55 -7.37
C GLY A 201 -3.65 8.90 -7.11
N ALA A 202 -2.84 7.92 -6.69
CA ALA A 202 -1.49 8.17 -6.18
C ALA A 202 -0.37 7.53 -6.99
N VAL A 203 -0.64 6.76 -8.06
CA VAL A 203 0.43 6.22 -8.90
C VAL A 203 1.11 7.35 -9.67
N LYS A 204 2.44 7.42 -9.61
CA LYS A 204 3.27 8.34 -10.39
C LYS A 204 3.68 7.69 -11.71
N TYR A 205 4.25 6.50 -11.65
CA TYR A 205 4.59 5.66 -12.81
C TYR A 205 4.83 4.21 -12.39
N SER A 206 5.08 3.36 -13.39
CA SER A 206 5.52 1.97 -13.20
C SER A 206 6.46 1.55 -14.32
N HIS A 207 7.34 0.60 -14.07
CA HIS A 207 8.22 0.02 -15.10
C HIS A 207 8.70 -1.38 -14.71
N SER A 208 9.34 -2.06 -15.65
CA SER A 208 10.18 -3.22 -15.33
C SER A 208 11.48 -2.77 -14.68
N GLU A 209 11.89 -3.55 -13.70
CA GLU A 209 13.13 -3.36 -12.96
C GLU A 209 14.26 -4.24 -13.51
N VAL A 210 15.46 -4.11 -12.95
CA VAL A 210 16.67 -4.82 -13.40
C VAL A 210 16.50 -6.35 -13.35
N GLY A 211 15.77 -6.86 -12.35
CA GLY A 211 15.66 -8.27 -12.04
C GLY A 211 14.88 -9.12 -13.06
N PHE A 212 15.53 -10.20 -13.50
CA PHE A 212 14.91 -11.25 -14.30
C PHE A 212 15.51 -12.61 -13.89
N ILE A 213 14.64 -13.60 -13.67
CA ILE A 213 15.03 -14.97 -13.32
C ILE A 213 14.37 -15.90 -14.33
N ASN A 214 15.16 -16.49 -15.23
CA ASN A 214 14.63 -17.37 -16.26
C ASN A 214 14.15 -18.74 -15.72
N ASN A 215 14.72 -19.21 -14.61
CA ASN A 215 14.40 -20.50 -14.02
C ASN A 215 14.69 -20.45 -12.52
N ILE A 216 13.64 -20.34 -11.71
CA ILE A 216 13.75 -20.35 -10.25
C ILE A 216 14.17 -21.76 -9.79
N GLU A 217 15.18 -21.81 -8.93
CA GLU A 217 15.59 -22.99 -8.18
C GLU A 217 15.02 -22.88 -6.75
N SER A 218 14.13 -23.80 -6.38
CA SER A 218 13.40 -23.81 -5.11
C SER A 218 12.91 -25.22 -4.76
N ASP A 219 12.83 -25.52 -3.47
CA ASP A 219 12.16 -26.72 -2.94
C ASP A 219 10.62 -26.57 -2.90
N LEU A 220 10.09 -25.41 -3.29
CA LEU A 220 8.65 -25.14 -3.38
C LEU A 220 8.15 -25.48 -4.78
N ASP A 221 7.36 -26.54 -4.89
CA ASP A 221 6.76 -27.00 -6.15
C ASP A 221 5.98 -25.88 -6.87
N GLU A 222 5.42 -24.92 -6.12
CA GLU A 222 4.61 -23.83 -6.67
C GLU A 222 5.41 -22.81 -7.49
N ILE A 223 6.73 -22.73 -7.30
CA ILE A 223 7.61 -21.76 -8.00
C ILE A 223 8.83 -22.41 -8.67
N GLN A 224 9.12 -23.67 -8.37
CA GLN A 224 10.24 -24.40 -8.98
C GLN A 224 10.14 -24.42 -10.52
N GLY A 225 11.20 -24.03 -11.20
CA GLY A 225 11.28 -24.02 -12.67
C GLY A 225 10.53 -22.88 -13.36
N LYS A 226 9.89 -21.98 -12.60
CA LYS A 226 9.16 -20.81 -13.13
C LYS A 226 10.09 -19.65 -13.46
N THR A 227 9.54 -18.66 -14.17
CA THR A 227 10.21 -17.40 -14.49
C THR A 227 9.77 -16.30 -13.52
N ALA A 228 10.64 -15.35 -13.19
CA ALA A 228 10.30 -14.15 -12.42
C ALA A 228 10.75 -12.88 -13.14
N GLU A 229 9.87 -11.88 -13.22
CA GLU A 229 10.16 -10.53 -13.70
C GLU A 229 10.02 -9.53 -12.55
N GLN A 230 11.01 -8.67 -12.35
CA GLN A 230 10.96 -7.59 -11.36
C GLN A 230 10.22 -6.39 -11.96
N LEU A 231 9.35 -5.78 -11.17
CA LEU A 231 8.53 -4.63 -11.53
C LEU A 231 8.55 -3.63 -10.38
N GLU A 232 8.31 -2.36 -10.70
CA GLU A 232 8.14 -1.30 -9.73
C GLU A 232 6.87 -0.47 -10.01
N VAL A 233 6.20 -0.04 -8.94
CA VAL A 233 5.22 1.04 -8.97
C VAL A 233 5.67 2.14 -7.99
N GLU A 234 5.92 3.34 -8.50
CA GLU A 234 6.21 4.53 -7.68
C GLU A 234 4.95 5.36 -7.44
N PHE A 235 4.84 5.93 -6.25
CA PHE A 235 3.73 6.78 -5.84
C PHE A 235 4.06 8.29 -5.84
N ILE A 236 3.02 9.11 -5.86
CA ILE A 236 3.10 10.57 -5.67
C ILE A 236 3.13 10.84 -4.16
N PRO A 237 4.00 11.71 -3.62
CA PRO A 237 4.07 11.98 -2.20
C PRO A 237 2.71 12.39 -1.56
N ARG A 238 2.32 11.69 -0.49
CA ARG A 238 1.11 11.94 0.32
C ARG A 238 1.49 12.12 1.79
N PRO A 239 0.60 12.62 2.68
CA PRO A 239 0.82 12.52 4.12
C PRO A 239 1.23 11.10 4.51
N ALA A 240 2.20 10.94 5.41
CA ALA A 240 2.83 9.63 5.66
C ALA A 240 1.82 8.53 6.07
N GLU A 241 0.81 8.88 6.84
CA GLU A 241 -0.31 8.00 7.21
C GLU A 241 -1.13 7.52 5.99
N GLU A 242 -1.44 8.41 5.04
CA GLU A 242 -2.15 8.09 3.80
C GLU A 242 -1.28 7.23 2.88
N MET A 243 0.02 7.52 2.80
CA MET A 243 0.94 6.72 1.99
C MET A 243 1.08 5.28 2.51
N ALA A 244 1.11 5.09 3.83
CA ALA A 244 1.16 3.76 4.43
C ALA A 244 -0.09 2.93 4.07
N ASP A 245 -1.28 3.52 4.15
CA ASP A 245 -2.54 2.92 3.71
C ASP A 245 -2.50 2.53 2.22
N ILE A 246 -2.04 3.45 1.37
CA ILE A 246 -1.90 3.24 -0.08
C ILE A 246 -0.96 2.07 -0.38
N LEU A 247 0.19 1.98 0.29
CA LEU A 247 1.17 0.91 0.07
C LEU A 247 0.63 -0.46 0.49
N VAL A 248 -0.09 -0.55 1.60
CA VAL A 248 -0.71 -1.81 2.03
C VAL A 248 -1.79 -2.23 1.03
N LEU A 249 -2.63 -1.30 0.60
CA LEU A 249 -3.69 -1.56 -0.37
C LEU A 249 -3.12 -1.94 -1.75
N ALA A 250 -2.05 -1.28 -2.19
CA ALA A 250 -1.34 -1.61 -3.43
C ALA A 250 -0.81 -3.05 -3.42
N ARG A 251 -0.20 -3.49 -2.30
CA ARG A 251 0.25 -4.90 -2.16
C ARG A 251 -0.91 -5.91 -2.25
N TRP A 252 -2.09 -5.56 -1.74
CA TRP A 252 -3.29 -6.38 -1.89
C TRP A 252 -3.78 -6.42 -3.34
N ILE A 253 -3.85 -5.27 -4.02
CA ILE A 253 -4.23 -5.19 -5.45
C ILE A 253 -3.26 -6.00 -6.31
N ILE A 254 -1.95 -5.78 -6.15
CA ILE A 254 -0.91 -6.47 -6.92
C ILE A 254 -1.05 -8.00 -6.80
N ARG A 255 -1.27 -8.51 -5.59
CA ARG A 255 -1.43 -9.96 -5.36
C ARG A 255 -2.71 -10.51 -5.99
N ASN A 256 -3.82 -9.78 -5.91
CA ASN A 256 -5.08 -10.23 -6.49
C ASN A 256 -5.04 -10.21 -8.03
N VAL A 257 -4.50 -9.16 -8.64
CA VAL A 257 -4.32 -9.12 -10.10
C VAL A 257 -3.39 -10.25 -10.53
N ALA A 258 -2.23 -10.42 -9.89
CA ALA A 258 -1.34 -11.53 -10.21
C ALA A 258 -2.06 -12.89 -10.12
N TYR A 259 -2.83 -13.12 -9.06
CA TYR A 259 -3.60 -14.35 -8.88
C TYR A 259 -4.65 -14.58 -9.99
N GLN A 260 -5.38 -13.54 -10.41
CA GLN A 260 -6.34 -13.63 -11.51
C GLN A 260 -5.69 -14.02 -12.84
N HIS A 261 -4.41 -13.69 -13.01
CA HIS A 261 -3.59 -14.05 -14.18
C HIS A 261 -2.78 -15.35 -13.98
N GLY A 262 -3.06 -16.14 -12.94
CA GLY A 262 -2.34 -17.38 -12.66
C GLY A 262 -0.88 -17.20 -12.24
N CYS A 263 -0.50 -15.98 -11.84
CA CYS A 263 0.84 -15.61 -11.42
C CYS A 263 0.93 -15.49 -9.89
N VAL A 264 2.16 -15.46 -9.37
CA VAL A 264 2.44 -15.19 -7.96
C VAL A 264 3.23 -13.89 -7.85
N ALA A 265 2.64 -12.88 -7.19
CA ALA A 265 3.39 -11.67 -6.84
C ALA A 265 4.06 -11.82 -5.47
N THR A 266 5.36 -11.54 -5.41
CA THR A 266 6.15 -11.58 -4.18
C THR A 266 6.91 -10.27 -3.95
N PHE A 267 6.93 -9.83 -2.69
CA PHE A 267 7.66 -8.65 -2.22
C PHE A 267 8.86 -9.09 -1.36
N ILE A 268 9.31 -10.33 -1.52
CA ILE A 268 10.44 -10.83 -0.74
C ILE A 268 11.70 -10.05 -1.13
N PRO A 269 12.51 -9.58 -0.17
CA PRO A 269 13.66 -8.75 -0.48
C PRO A 269 14.70 -9.40 -1.40
N LYS A 270 14.82 -10.73 -1.38
CA LYS A 270 15.78 -11.46 -2.20
C LYS A 270 15.24 -12.86 -2.50
N ILE A 271 15.17 -13.22 -3.79
CA ILE A 271 14.78 -14.55 -4.28
C ILE A 271 16.02 -15.38 -4.59
N ASP A 272 16.97 -14.78 -5.32
CA ASP A 272 18.24 -15.39 -5.73
C ASP A 272 19.38 -14.42 -5.40
N GLU A 273 20.46 -14.91 -4.79
CA GLU A 273 21.61 -14.10 -4.38
C GLU A 273 22.28 -13.37 -5.56
N ARG A 274 22.19 -13.94 -6.78
CA ARG A 274 22.84 -13.46 -8.01
C ARG A 274 22.05 -12.38 -8.75
N ILE A 275 20.83 -12.09 -8.32
CA ILE A 275 19.85 -11.26 -9.04
C ILE A 275 19.40 -10.12 -8.13
N ALA A 276 19.15 -8.92 -8.67
CA ALA A 276 18.57 -7.78 -7.97
C ALA A 276 17.45 -8.17 -6.98
N GLY A 277 17.50 -7.59 -5.79
CA GLY A 277 16.49 -7.81 -4.75
C GLY A 277 15.41 -6.74 -4.77
N SER A 278 14.24 -7.00 -4.19
CA SER A 278 13.14 -6.03 -4.13
C SER A 278 13.29 -5.06 -2.95
N GLY A 279 13.32 -3.76 -3.25
CA GLY A 279 13.27 -2.66 -2.31
C GLY A 279 11.88 -2.14 -1.98
N LEU A 280 11.81 -1.38 -0.88
CA LEU A 280 10.74 -0.41 -0.64
C LEU A 280 11.42 0.91 -0.29
N HIS A 281 11.65 1.76 -1.29
CA HIS A 281 12.33 3.03 -1.08
C HIS A 281 11.33 4.08 -0.61
N PHE A 282 11.70 4.83 0.43
CA PHE A 282 10.88 5.90 0.96
C PHE A 282 11.48 7.25 0.62
N HIS A 283 10.73 8.07 -0.12
CA HIS A 283 11.05 9.49 -0.32
C HIS A 283 10.28 10.32 0.69
N MET A 284 10.96 11.15 1.47
CA MET A 284 10.31 11.96 2.51
C MET A 284 10.36 13.45 2.18
N ALA A 285 9.30 14.17 2.55
CA ALA A 285 9.24 15.62 2.43
C ALA A 285 8.58 16.26 3.65
N LEU A 286 9.16 17.35 4.14
CA LEU A 286 8.58 18.19 5.18
C LEU A 286 7.79 19.33 4.54
N LYS A 287 6.57 19.56 5.03
CA LYS A 287 5.74 20.70 4.63
C LYS A 287 5.36 21.57 5.81
N LYS A 288 5.29 22.89 5.59
CA LYS A 288 4.73 23.86 6.54
C LYS A 288 3.65 24.66 5.83
N GLY A 289 2.41 24.60 6.33
CA GLY A 289 1.26 25.25 5.68
C GLY A 289 1.08 24.82 4.22
N GLY A 290 1.31 23.54 3.92
CA GLY A 290 1.22 22.98 2.56
C GLY A 290 2.41 23.25 1.63
N LYS A 291 3.38 24.10 2.03
CA LYS A 291 4.58 24.39 1.24
C LYS A 291 5.71 23.43 1.59
N ASN A 292 6.37 22.86 0.57
CA ASN A 292 7.60 22.07 0.74
C ASN A 292 8.74 22.96 1.29
N ILE A 293 9.38 22.50 2.37
CA ILE A 293 10.49 23.19 3.05
C ILE A 293 11.78 22.36 3.09
N MET A 294 11.92 21.37 2.22
CA MET A 294 13.11 20.51 2.17
C MET A 294 14.36 21.30 1.78
N THR A 295 14.21 22.38 1.00
CA THR A 295 15.30 23.27 0.61
C THR A 295 15.09 24.70 1.12
N ASP A 296 16.19 25.40 1.36
CA ASP A 296 16.20 26.85 1.63
C ASP A 296 16.08 27.68 0.33
N SER A 297 16.21 29.01 0.45
CA SER A 297 16.13 29.94 -0.68
C SER A 297 17.29 29.80 -1.68
N ASP A 298 18.41 29.21 -1.27
CA ASP A 298 19.60 29.02 -2.09
C ASP A 298 19.61 27.63 -2.78
N GLY A 299 18.56 26.83 -2.56
CA GLY A 299 18.42 25.48 -3.09
C GLY A 299 19.22 24.41 -2.33
N LYS A 300 19.76 24.74 -1.14
CA LYS A 300 20.43 23.77 -0.27
C LYS A 300 19.40 23.10 0.64
N LEU A 301 19.75 21.93 1.20
CA LEU A 301 18.91 21.29 2.21
C LEU A 301 18.69 22.23 3.39
N SER A 302 17.42 22.38 3.80
CA SER A 302 17.06 23.19 4.94
C SER A 302 17.56 22.56 6.24
N GLU A 303 17.65 23.38 7.30
CA GLU A 303 17.98 22.86 8.64
C GLU A 303 17.00 21.76 9.09
N SER A 304 15.70 21.92 8.80
CA SER A 304 14.68 20.91 9.11
C SER A 304 14.91 19.60 8.36
N ALA A 305 15.29 19.68 7.07
CA ALA A 305 15.62 18.49 6.28
C ALA A 305 16.88 17.79 6.82
N LEU A 306 17.92 18.55 7.16
CA LEU A 306 19.15 18.00 7.75
C LEU A 306 18.87 17.35 9.12
N ARG A 307 17.99 17.93 9.95
CA ARG A 307 17.57 17.32 11.22
C ARG A 307 16.79 16.02 11.01
N LEU A 308 15.91 15.96 10.00
CA LEU A 308 15.21 14.72 9.63
C LEU A 308 16.21 13.64 9.21
N ILE A 309 17.14 13.96 8.30
CA ILE A 309 18.17 13.04 7.82
C ILE A 309 19.05 12.57 8.99
N GLY A 310 19.53 13.50 9.82
CA GLY A 310 20.35 13.17 10.99
C GLY A 310 19.66 12.22 11.96
N GLY A 311 18.35 12.41 12.20
CA GLY A 311 17.56 11.48 12.99
C GLY A 311 17.44 10.10 12.34
N LEU A 312 17.19 10.03 11.03
CA LEU A 312 17.13 8.75 10.31
C LEU A 312 18.47 8.00 10.37
N CYS A 313 19.60 8.69 10.21
CA CYS A 313 20.93 8.10 10.34
C CYS A 313 21.22 7.63 11.78
N GLU A 314 20.93 8.46 12.79
CA GLU A 314 21.12 8.11 14.20
C GLU A 314 20.34 6.85 14.59
N TYR A 315 19.09 6.73 14.14
CA TYR A 315 18.22 5.61 14.48
C TYR A 315 18.24 4.46 13.46
N ALA A 316 19.08 4.52 12.43
CA ALA A 316 19.09 3.56 11.32
C ALA A 316 19.13 2.10 11.80
N GLY A 317 20.00 1.78 12.77
CA GLY A 317 20.09 0.42 13.31
C GLY A 317 18.80 -0.08 13.96
N SER A 318 18.06 0.79 14.65
CA SER A 318 16.76 0.45 15.22
C SER A 318 15.65 0.39 14.16
N LEU A 319 15.71 1.26 13.15
CA LEU A 319 14.77 1.25 12.03
C LEU A 319 14.88 -0.04 11.22
N THR A 320 16.09 -0.60 11.04
CA THR A 320 16.29 -1.90 10.39
C THR A 320 15.49 -3.02 11.07
N ALA A 321 15.34 -3.00 12.40
CA ALA A 321 14.55 -4.02 13.09
C ALA A 321 13.04 -4.00 12.73
N PHE A 322 12.52 -2.85 12.27
CA PHE A 322 11.13 -2.70 11.83
C PHE A 322 10.97 -2.70 10.31
N GLY A 323 11.96 -2.22 9.56
CA GLY A 323 11.95 -2.16 8.09
C GLY A 323 12.43 -3.43 7.40
N ASN A 324 13.24 -4.26 8.07
CA ASN A 324 13.93 -5.42 7.49
C ASN A 324 13.71 -6.68 8.35
N MET A 325 12.45 -7.01 8.58
CA MET A 325 12.02 -8.01 9.56
C MET A 325 12.23 -9.48 9.16
N VAL A 326 12.75 -9.76 7.96
CA VAL A 326 12.95 -11.13 7.46
C VAL A 326 14.42 -11.38 7.12
N THR A 327 14.85 -12.63 7.23
CA THR A 327 16.26 -13.01 6.97
C THR A 327 16.72 -12.62 5.57
N SER A 328 15.87 -12.77 4.56
CA SER A 328 16.17 -12.38 3.17
C SER A 328 16.39 -10.87 3.00
N SER A 329 15.91 -10.02 3.91
CA SER A 329 16.27 -8.59 3.90
C SER A 329 17.77 -8.39 4.01
N TYR A 330 18.45 -9.17 4.86
CA TYR A 330 19.89 -9.04 5.08
C TYR A 330 20.71 -9.66 3.93
N LEU A 331 20.14 -10.61 3.18
CA LEU A 331 20.72 -11.09 1.93
C LEU A 331 20.63 -10.05 0.81
N ARG A 332 19.62 -9.17 0.84
CA ARG A 332 19.53 -8.02 -0.06
C ARG A 332 20.57 -6.95 0.25
N LEU A 333 20.83 -6.66 1.54
CA LEU A 333 21.79 -5.63 2.01
C LEU A 333 23.25 -6.09 1.81
N SER A 334 23.63 -6.33 0.55
CA SER A 334 24.96 -6.74 0.11
C SER A 334 25.52 -5.71 -0.88
N PRO A 335 26.85 -5.44 -0.90
CA PRO A 335 27.46 -4.35 -1.67
C PRO A 335 27.22 -4.36 -3.19
N ASP A 336 26.84 -5.50 -3.76
CA ASP A 336 26.91 -5.72 -5.22
C ASP A 336 25.59 -5.50 -5.98
N HIS A 337 24.49 -5.08 -5.33
CA HIS A 337 23.14 -5.06 -5.93
C HIS A 337 22.33 -3.78 -5.68
N GLU A 338 22.98 -2.61 -5.72
CA GLU A 338 22.34 -1.28 -5.51
C GLU A 338 21.60 -1.11 -4.16
N ALA A 339 21.85 -2.03 -3.22
CA ALA A 339 21.25 -1.99 -1.89
C ALA A 339 22.09 -1.13 -0.91
N PRO A 340 21.46 -0.35 -0.03
CA PRO A 340 22.18 0.50 0.91
C PRO A 340 22.87 -0.34 2.00
N THR A 341 24.20 -0.23 2.11
CA THR A 341 25.02 -0.91 3.13
C THR A 341 25.75 0.06 4.07
N HIS A 342 25.58 1.36 3.86
CA HIS A 342 26.21 2.43 4.61
C HIS A 342 25.18 3.40 5.19
N ILE A 343 25.50 3.96 6.35
CA ILE A 343 24.73 5.02 7.04
C ILE A 343 25.45 6.35 6.87
#